data_AF-A0A920GNS0-F1
#
_entry.id   AF-A0A920GNS0-F1
#
_cell.length_a   1.000
_cell.length_b   1.000
_cell.length_c   1.000
_cell.angle_alpha   90.00
_cell.angle_beta   90.00
_cell.angle_gamma   90.00
#
_symmetry.space_group_name_H-M   'P 1'
#
loop_
_entity.id
_entity.type
_entity.pdbx_description
1 polymer ?
#
loop_
_entity_poly.entity_id
_entity_poly.type
_entity_poly.pdbx_seq_one_letter_code
_entity_poly.pdbx_strand_id
1 'polypeptide(L)' 'MSKDRLIYLPLGGAGEIGMNLYVYGYGAKDKEKFIIVDLGVAFPDMDSTPGVDLIFPDIAWLKERRDRIEGIL' A
#
# COMPACT_ATOMS: atom_id res chain seq x y z
N MET A 1 -26.78 12.74 -3.40
CA MET A 1 -25.69 12.02 -2.71
C MET A 1 -24.41 12.21 -3.50
N SER A 2 -23.27 12.41 -2.82
CA SER A 2 -21.98 12.54 -3.51
C SER A 2 -21.70 11.27 -4.34
N LYS A 3 -21.16 11.43 -5.55
CA LYS A 3 -20.71 10.32 -6.40
C LYS A 3 -19.27 9.89 -6.08
N ASP A 4 -18.62 10.59 -5.17
CA ASP A 4 -17.25 10.31 -4.78
C ASP A 4 -17.18 9.09 -3.88
N ARG A 5 -16.09 8.34 -4.04
CA ARG A 5 -15.76 7.14 -3.27
C ARG A 5 -14.63 7.48 -2.32
N LEU A 6 -14.75 7.01 -1.09
CA LEU A 6 -13.62 6.86 -0.19
C LEU A 6 -13.11 5.42 -0.32
N ILE A 7 -11.81 5.27 -0.51
CA ILE A 7 -11.12 3.99 -0.63
C ILE A 7 -10.15 3.86 0.54
N TYR A 8 -10.21 2.72 1.23
CA TYR A 8 -9.15 2.25 2.10
C TYR A 8 -8.69 0.90 1.57
N LEU A 9 -7.40 0.80 1.25
CA LEU A 9 -6.80 -0.39 0.66
C LEU A 9 -5.47 -0.68 1.37
N PRO A 10 -5.42 -1.70 2.24
CA PRO A 10 -4.16 -2.19 2.79
C PRO A 10 -3.46 -3.06 1.73
N LEU A 11 -2.30 -2.60 1.25
CA LEU A 11 -1.42 -3.38 0.37
C LEU A 11 -0.33 -4.13 1.17
N GLY A 12 -0.13 -3.78 2.44
CA GLY A 12 0.76 -4.48 3.36
C GLY A 12 0.50 -4.10 4.82
N GLY A 13 0.94 -4.96 5.76
CA GLY A 13 0.79 -4.77 7.21
C GLY A 13 -0.62 -5.01 7.77
N ALA A 14 -1.59 -5.44 6.96
CA ALA A 14 -2.91 -5.82 7.46
C ALA A 14 -2.93 -7.30 7.88
N GLY A 15 -3.00 -7.55 9.19
CA GLY A 15 -3.01 -8.91 9.75
C GLY A 15 -1.62 -9.52 9.97
N GLU A 16 -0.55 -8.75 9.72
CA GLU A 16 0.83 -9.17 9.85
C GLU A 16 1.65 -8.10 10.58
N ILE A 17 2.85 -8.46 11.04
CA ILE A 17 3.80 -7.53 11.67
C ILE A 17 4.79 -7.05 10.60
N GLY A 18 4.84 -5.74 10.37
CA GLY A 18 5.75 -5.12 9.39
C GLY A 18 5.14 -5.01 7.99
N MET A 19 5.96 -4.60 7.01
CA MET A 19 5.53 -4.36 5.62
C MET A 19 4.34 -3.42 5.46
N ASN A 20 4.16 -2.46 6.37
CA ASN A 20 3.05 -1.52 6.33
C ASN A 20 3.00 -0.77 5.00
N LEU A 21 1.85 -0.84 4.33
CA LEU A 21 1.58 -0.04 3.14
C LEU A 21 0.07 0.15 3.02
N TYR A 22 -0.40 1.35 3.32
CA TYR A 22 -1.82 1.68 3.27
C TYR A 22 -2.08 2.74 2.22
N VAL A 23 -3.21 2.59 1.51
CA VAL A 23 -3.64 3.53 0.50
C VAL A 23 -5.00 4.09 0.89
N TYR A 24 -5.07 5.41 0.96
CA TYR A 24 -6.31 6.16 1.04
C TYR A 24 -6.61 6.81 -0.30
N GLY A 25 -7.81 6.60 -0.81
CA GLY A 25 -8.25 7.16 -2.08
C GLY A 25 -9.53 8.00 -1.93
N TYR A 26 -9.62 9.10 -2.67
CA TYR A 26 -10.85 9.89 -2.74
C TYR A 26 -11.12 10.39 -4.16
N GLY A 27 -12.37 10.30 -4.60
CA GLY A 27 -12.84 10.92 -5.85
C GLY A 27 -13.89 10.08 -6.59
N ALA A 28 -14.28 10.56 -7.77
CA ALA A 28 -15.19 9.83 -8.64
C ALA A 28 -14.60 8.47 -9.07
N LYS A 29 -15.46 7.51 -9.38
CA LYS A 29 -15.06 6.18 -9.85
C LYS A 29 -14.05 6.31 -11.00
N ASP A 30 -12.93 5.59 -10.87
CA ASP A 30 -11.83 5.52 -11.84
C ASP A 30 -11.00 6.83 -11.98
N LYS A 31 -11.26 7.83 -11.13
CA LYS A 31 -10.54 9.12 -11.07
C LYS A 31 -10.10 9.49 -9.66
N GLU A 32 -10.05 8.50 -8.77
CA GLU A 32 -9.64 8.70 -7.39
C GLU A 32 -8.17 9.10 -7.34
N LYS A 33 -7.86 10.09 -6.48
CA LYS A 33 -6.50 10.46 -6.10
C LYS A 33 -6.10 9.67 -4.87
N PHE A 34 -4.84 9.26 -4.79
CA PHE A 34 -4.33 8.37 -3.76
C PHE A 34 -3.27 9.06 -2.90
N ILE A 35 -3.37 8.85 -1.59
CA ILE A 35 -2.30 9.13 -0.62
C ILE A 35 -1.85 7.79 -0.06
N ILE A 36 -0.54 7.59 -0.06
CA ILE A 36 0.10 6.42 0.54
C ILE A 36 0.47 6.78 1.97
N VAL A 37 0.23 5.87 2.91
CA VAL A 37 0.65 5.97 4.30
C VAL A 37 1.58 4.81 4.57
N ASP A 38 2.83 5.14 4.91
CA ASP A 38 3.92 4.20 5.16
C ASP A 38 4.36 3.40 3.91
N LEU A 39 5.59 2.92 3.95
CA LEU A 39 6.16 1.93 3.02
C LEU A 39 7.21 1.14 3.80
N GLY A 40 6.70 0.42 4.80
CA GLY A 40 7.49 -0.34 5.74
C GLY A 40 8.11 -1.59 5.13
N VAL A 41 9.06 -2.15 5.88
CA VAL A 41 9.70 -3.43 5.59
C VAL A 41 9.43 -4.41 6.73
N ALA A 42 9.54 -5.70 6.46
CA ALA A 42 9.66 -6.70 7.52
C ALA A 42 11.03 -7.37 7.46
N PHE A 43 11.50 -7.77 8.64
CA PHE A 43 12.67 -8.62 8.76
C PHE A 43 12.22 -10.09 8.73
N PRO A 44 12.84 -10.91 7.87
CA PRO A 44 12.58 -12.34 7.81
C PRO A 44 13.09 -13.05 9.06
N ASP A 45 12.54 -14.24 9.34
CA ASP A 45 13.11 -15.17 10.31
C ASP A 45 13.86 -16.30 9.59
N MET A 46 14.84 -16.89 10.26
CA MET A 46 15.72 -17.92 9.68
C MET A 46 14.99 -19.23 9.33
N ASP A 47 13.83 -19.48 9.94
CA ASP A 47 13.11 -20.75 9.79
C ASP A 47 12.14 -20.71 8.60
N SER A 48 11.48 -19.58 8.36
CA SER A 48 10.47 -19.38 7.32
C SER A 48 11.06 -18.89 6.00
N THR A 49 12.12 -18.08 6.06
CA THR A 49 12.65 -17.33 4.91
C THR A 49 14.19 -17.29 4.91
N PRO A 50 14.86 -18.46 4.85
CA PRO A 50 16.32 -18.55 4.93
C PRO A 50 17.00 -17.83 3.75
N GLY A 51 17.97 -16.97 4.08
CA GLY A 51 18.76 -16.22 3.09
C GLY A 51 18.08 -14.96 2.55
N VAL A 52 16.90 -14.60 3.06
CA VAL A 52 16.26 -13.31 2.77
C VAL A 52 16.79 -12.26 3.76
N ASP A 53 17.06 -11.05 3.28
CA ASP A 53 17.51 -9.92 4.12
C ASP A 53 16.34 -9.02 4.57
N LEU A 54 15.41 -8.73 3.66
CA LEU A 54 14.26 -7.84 3.87
C LEU A 54 13.07 -8.29 3.01
N ILE A 55 11.86 -8.08 3.52
CA ILE A 55 10.61 -8.30 2.80
C ILE A 55 9.88 -6.97 2.64
N PHE A 56 9.36 -6.73 1.44
CA PHE A 56 8.64 -5.51 1.05
C PHE A 56 7.22 -5.83 0.59
N PRO A 57 6.25 -4.91 0.79
CA PRO A 57 4.91 -5.04 0.24
C PRO A 57 4.91 -4.91 -1.29
N ASP A 58 3.97 -5.58 -1.96
CA ASP A 58 3.83 -5.50 -3.41
C ASP A 58 3.19 -4.17 -3.85
N ILE A 59 3.95 -3.40 -4.63
CA ILE A 59 3.55 -2.09 -5.15
C ILE A 59 3.02 -2.12 -6.59
N ALA A 60 2.81 -3.30 -7.20
CA ALA A 60 2.31 -3.41 -8.57
C ALA A 60 1.03 -2.60 -8.81
N TRP A 61 0.09 -2.65 -7.86
CA TRP A 61 -1.16 -1.90 -7.93
C TRP A 61 -0.96 -0.38 -7.99
N LEU A 62 0.02 0.13 -7.23
CA LEU A 62 0.39 1.56 -7.20
C LEU A 62 1.11 1.98 -8.48
N LYS A 63 2.01 1.13 -9.00
CA LYS A 63 2.76 1.39 -10.23
C LYS A 63 1.83 1.64 -11.42
N GLU A 64 0.76 0.86 -11.54
CA GLU A 64 -0.27 1.04 -12.58
C GLU A 64 -1.06 2.35 -12.46
N ARG A 65 -1.08 2.98 -11.28
CA ARG A 65 -1.89 4.16 -10.94
C ARG A 65 -1.04 5.35 -10.50
N ARG A 66 0.24 5.33 -10.87
CA ARG A 66 1.25 6.32 -10.44
C ARG A 66 0.84 7.76 -10.72
N ASP A 67 0.14 7.98 -11.82
CA ASP A 67 -0.36 9.29 -12.26
C ASP A 67 -1.39 9.91 -11.31
N ARG A 68 -1.98 9.11 -10.41
CA ARG A 68 -3.00 9.52 -9.44
C ARG A 68 -2.49 9.54 -8.00
N ILE A 69 -1.20 9.30 -7.77
CA ILE A 69 -0.59 9.35 -6.44
C ILE A 69 -0.18 10.80 -6.13
N GLU A 70 -0.74 11.36 -5.07
CA GLU A 70 -0.46 12.74 -4.65
C GLU A 70 0.76 12.82 -3.71
N GLY A 71 1.11 11.71 -3.05
CA GLY A 71 2.26 11.66 -2.16
C GLY A 71 2.28 10.43 -1.26
N ILE A 72 3.34 10.36 -0.46
CA ILE A 72 3.53 9.41 0.63
C ILE A 72 3.71 10.18 1.94
N LEU A 73 3.09 9.69 3.00
CA LEU A 73 3.20 10.19 4.38
C LEU A 73 4.01 9.21 5.23
#